data_AF-A0A7S0SUT9-F1
#
_entry.id   AF-A0A7S0SUT9-F1
#
_cell.length_a   1.000
_cell.length_b   1.000
_cell.length_c   1.000
_cell.angle_alpha   90.00
_cell.angle_beta   90.00
_cell.angle_gamma   90.00
#
_symmetry.space_group_name_H-M   'P 1'
#
loop_
_entity.id
_entity.type
_entity.pdbx_description
1 polymer ?
#
loop_
_entity_poly.entity_id
_entity_poly.type
_entity_poly.pdbx_seq_one_letter_code
_entity_poly.pdbx_strand_id
1 'polypeptide(L)'
;GPAVPRAIPKKAASTYDSVRLRASDEFKGGDDDDEDPLMHMGRPNRTALKRLMLEYKELTKVLCELPKSSLNKIPMPDHIRDEVYATVKISSNIARKRSEGLITKYLRGLDDDEVLPIQRAVENLQSGVGLLSVTPEVEEAATRWRELLMAGDKETQSAVFELMQQSDSWKFTRQELGQLVTSATREKGEADAVRAGAAAAKEALEAAATVMADGTVVPSAKGGTTGKRKKAGAGKSTKTLLKHLRSIAEVASGKGLL
;
A
#
# COMPACT_ATOMS: atom_id res chain seq x y z
N GLY A 1 31.22 -21.34 8.51
CA GLY A 1 32.27 -20.32 8.71
C GLY A 1 31.63 -18.98 8.98
N PRO A 2 32.24 -18.07 9.75
CA PRO A 2 31.65 -16.76 10.01
C PRO A 2 31.55 -15.97 8.70
N ALA A 3 30.37 -15.43 8.41
CA ALA A 3 30.10 -14.64 7.21
C ALA A 3 30.97 -13.38 7.22
N VAL A 4 31.84 -13.25 6.21
CA VAL A 4 32.67 -12.07 5.99
C VAL A 4 31.75 -10.87 5.72
N PRO A 5 31.93 -9.72 6.41
CA PRO A 5 31.12 -8.53 6.13
C PRO A 5 31.40 -8.06 4.69
N ARG A 6 30.41 -8.17 3.80
CA ARG A 6 30.51 -7.69 2.42
C ARG A 6 30.56 -6.17 2.43
N ALA A 7 31.50 -5.61 1.69
CA ALA A 7 31.73 -4.16 1.63
C ALA A 7 30.51 -3.43 1.05
N ILE A 8 30.14 -2.30 1.67
CA ILE A 8 29.06 -1.43 1.19
C ILE A 8 29.56 -0.73 -0.08
N PRO A 9 28.85 -0.81 -1.23
CA PRO A 9 29.23 -0.08 -2.42
C PRO A 9 29.20 1.43 -2.15
N LYS A 10 30.24 2.15 -2.62
CA LYS A 10 30.31 3.61 -2.49
C LYS A 10 29.41 4.22 -3.56
N LYS A 11 28.49 5.13 -3.17
CA LYS A 11 27.57 5.82 -4.08
C LYS A 11 28.30 6.60 -5.18
N ALA A 12 27.75 6.58 -6.39
CA ALA A 12 27.99 7.62 -7.38
C ALA A 12 27.27 8.91 -6.95
N ALA A 13 27.90 10.06 -7.11
CA ALA A 13 27.36 11.35 -6.68
C ALA A 13 26.42 11.93 -7.74
N SER A 14 25.18 11.44 -7.82
CA SER A 14 24.04 12.11 -8.46
C SER A 14 22.79 11.24 -8.24
N THR A 15 21.60 11.80 -8.39
CA THR A 15 20.27 11.17 -8.38
C THR A 15 19.75 10.74 -7.01
N TYR A 16 19.19 11.71 -6.28
CA TYR A 16 18.03 11.46 -5.44
C TYR A 16 16.79 11.92 -6.23
N ASP A 17 15.94 10.97 -6.61
CA ASP A 17 14.71 11.22 -7.34
C ASP A 17 13.61 11.78 -6.40
N SER A 18 12.97 12.87 -6.82
CA SER A 18 11.98 13.69 -6.10
C SER A 18 10.63 12.97 -5.90
N VAL A 19 10.40 11.84 -6.56
CA VAL A 19 9.14 11.06 -6.50
C VAL A 19 8.95 10.29 -5.18
N ARG A 20 9.95 10.28 -4.30
CA ARG A 20 9.96 9.49 -3.04
C ARG A 20 9.13 10.05 -1.89
N LEU A 21 8.48 11.20 -2.06
CA LEU A 21 7.46 11.66 -1.12
C LEU A 21 6.21 10.81 -1.29
N ARG A 22 5.96 9.91 -0.33
CA ARG A 22 4.68 9.21 -0.20
C ARG A 22 3.54 10.21 -0.39
N ALA A 23 2.69 9.90 -1.37
CA ALA A 23 1.58 10.68 -1.91
C ALA A 23 0.46 11.02 -0.89
N SER A 24 0.78 11.67 0.24
CA SER A 24 -0.23 12.12 1.20
C SER A 24 0.14 13.36 2.03
N ASP A 25 1.04 14.21 1.57
CA ASP A 25 1.10 15.58 2.08
C ASP A 25 1.63 16.49 0.97
N GLU A 26 0.71 17.05 0.18
CA GLU A 26 0.99 18.06 -0.83
C GLU A 26 1.78 19.21 -0.18
N PHE A 27 3.10 19.22 -0.38
CA PHE A 27 3.87 20.42 -0.18
C PHE A 27 3.47 21.40 -1.28
N LYS A 28 2.58 22.35 -0.97
CA LYS A 28 2.41 23.55 -1.80
C LYS A 28 3.63 24.45 -1.64
N GLY A 29 4.71 24.09 -2.33
CA GLY A 29 5.86 24.96 -2.62
C GLY A 29 5.78 25.42 -4.07
N GLY A 30 6.11 26.68 -4.33
CA GLY A 30 5.84 27.38 -5.59
C GLY A 30 6.50 26.81 -6.85
N ASP A 31 6.04 27.38 -7.98
CA ASP A 31 6.21 27.01 -9.40
C ASP A 31 7.65 26.89 -9.95
N ASP A 32 8.60 26.28 -9.23
CA ASP A 32 9.92 25.96 -9.79
C ASP A 32 10.12 24.43 -9.83
N ASP A 33 9.78 23.81 -10.97
CA ASP A 33 9.86 22.35 -11.22
C ASP A 33 11.30 21.77 -11.18
N ASP A 34 12.33 22.59 -10.97
CA ASP A 34 13.75 22.21 -11.03
C ASP A 34 14.47 22.12 -9.66
N GLU A 35 13.82 22.41 -8.53
CA GLU A 35 14.48 22.38 -7.20
C GLU A 35 14.44 20.98 -6.56
N ASP A 36 15.62 20.35 -6.38
CA ASP A 36 15.76 19.07 -5.66
C ASP A 36 15.11 19.18 -4.26
N PRO A 37 14.04 18.41 -3.94
CA PRO A 37 13.34 18.49 -2.66
C PRO A 37 14.21 18.24 -1.41
N LEU A 38 15.39 17.63 -1.59
CA LEU A 38 16.37 17.39 -0.53
C LEU A 38 17.34 18.55 -0.32
N MET A 39 17.28 19.57 -1.18
CA MET A 39 18.06 20.80 -1.09
C MET A 39 17.13 21.97 -0.81
N HIS A 40 17.57 22.89 0.03
CA HIS A 40 16.87 24.14 0.28
C HIS A 40 17.91 25.24 0.36
N MET A 41 17.86 26.20 -0.57
CA MET A 41 18.83 27.31 -0.66
C MET A 41 20.28 26.78 -0.72
N GLY A 42 20.52 25.76 -1.55
CA GLY A 42 21.85 25.14 -1.72
C GLY A 42 22.37 24.33 -0.53
N ARG A 43 21.52 24.06 0.49
CA ARG A 43 21.87 23.28 1.68
C ARG A 43 20.98 22.05 1.84
N PRO A 44 21.51 20.90 2.32
CA PRO A 44 20.68 19.74 2.57
C PRO A 44 19.55 20.04 3.56
N ASN A 45 18.31 19.80 3.12
CA ASN A 45 17.11 20.00 3.89
C ASN A 45 17.02 18.93 4.99
N ARG A 46 17.32 19.36 6.23
CA ARG A 46 17.41 18.45 7.39
C ARG A 46 16.08 17.77 7.73
N THR A 47 14.94 18.40 7.43
CA THR A 47 13.62 17.81 7.72
C THR A 47 13.29 16.74 6.68
N ALA A 48 13.52 17.02 5.40
CA ALA A 48 13.31 16.06 4.31
C ALA A 48 14.20 14.81 4.47
N LEU A 49 15.50 14.99 4.75
CA LEU A 49 16.41 13.87 5.00
C LEU A 49 16.01 13.00 6.20
N LYS A 50 15.46 13.60 7.26
CA LYS A 50 14.97 12.86 8.43
C LYS A 50 13.74 12.03 8.10
N ARG A 51 12.81 12.55 7.28
CA ARG A 51 11.61 11.82 6.82
C ARG A 51 12.01 10.61 5.98
N LEU A 52 12.87 10.82 5.00
CA LEU A 52 13.41 9.76 4.13
C LEU A 52 14.14 8.67 4.93
N MET A 53 14.94 9.05 5.95
CA MET A 53 15.54 8.06 6.86
C MET A 53 14.52 7.24 7.64
N LEU A 54 13.39 7.84 8.02
CA LEU A 54 12.31 7.16 8.72
C LEU A 54 11.57 6.19 7.79
N GLU A 55 11.33 6.58 6.55
CA GLU A 55 10.70 5.74 5.52
C GLU A 55 11.52 4.48 5.24
N TYR A 56 12.84 4.60 5.04
CA TYR A 56 13.70 3.42 4.85
C TYR A 56 13.66 2.47 6.06
N LYS A 57 13.59 3.04 7.27
CA LYS A 57 13.50 2.26 8.49
C LYS A 57 12.17 1.53 8.60
N GLU A 58 11.07 2.20 8.24
CA GLU A 58 9.74 1.61 8.21
C GLU A 58 9.64 0.51 7.14
N LEU A 59 10.16 0.76 5.94
CA LEU A 59 10.24 -0.23 4.86
C LEU A 59 11.01 -1.48 5.31
N THR A 60 12.15 -1.28 5.97
CA THR A 60 12.96 -2.39 6.51
C THR A 60 12.18 -3.22 7.52
N LYS A 61 11.46 -2.55 8.42
CA LYS A 61 10.65 -3.22 9.43
C LYS A 61 9.57 -4.07 8.78
N VAL A 62 8.88 -3.52 7.78
CA VAL A 62 7.85 -4.23 7.02
C VAL A 62 8.44 -5.45 6.33
N LEU A 63 9.58 -5.30 5.63
CA LEU A 63 10.28 -6.43 5.00
C LEU A 63 10.60 -7.56 6.00
N CYS A 64 11.05 -7.23 7.22
CA CYS A 64 11.36 -8.22 8.24
C CYS A 64 10.11 -8.88 8.85
N GLU A 65 8.94 -8.26 8.75
CA GLU A 65 7.65 -8.82 9.22
C GLU A 65 6.97 -9.70 8.15
N LEU A 66 7.38 -9.59 6.88
CA LEU A 66 6.83 -10.38 5.78
C LEU A 66 7.18 -11.88 5.88
N PRO A 67 6.28 -12.78 5.44
CA PRO A 67 6.60 -14.20 5.35
C PRO A 67 7.60 -14.47 4.22
N LYS A 68 8.41 -15.52 4.38
CA LYS A 68 9.46 -15.91 3.41
C LYS A 68 8.94 -16.11 1.99
N SER A 69 7.71 -16.64 1.84
CA SER A 69 7.07 -16.82 0.52
C SER A 69 6.81 -15.51 -0.21
N SER A 70 6.59 -14.41 0.53
CA SER A 70 6.46 -13.07 -0.04
C SER A 70 7.83 -12.45 -0.31
N LEU A 71 8.81 -12.64 0.57
CA LEU A 71 10.17 -12.12 0.33
C LEU A 71 10.79 -12.65 -0.97
N ASN A 72 10.50 -13.90 -1.35
CA ASN A 72 11.03 -14.52 -2.57
C ASN A 72 10.59 -13.84 -3.87
N LYS A 73 9.42 -13.17 -3.90
CA LYS A 73 8.92 -12.55 -5.14
C LYS A 73 9.15 -11.04 -5.21
N ILE A 74 9.76 -10.45 -4.17
CA ILE A 74 10.19 -9.05 -4.22
C ILE A 74 11.52 -8.99 -4.99
N PRO A 75 11.60 -8.22 -6.09
CA PRO A 75 12.85 -8.01 -6.81
C PRO A 75 13.76 -7.15 -5.95
N MET A 76 14.78 -7.78 -5.34
CA MET A 76 15.79 -7.10 -4.53
C MET A 76 17.16 -7.74 -4.74
N PRO A 77 18.25 -7.01 -4.49
CA PRO A 77 19.60 -7.58 -4.55
C PRO A 77 19.81 -8.72 -3.54
N ASP A 78 20.58 -9.74 -3.95
CA ASP A 78 20.80 -10.96 -3.16
C ASP A 78 21.38 -10.67 -1.76
N HIS A 79 22.27 -9.68 -1.67
CA HIS A 79 22.90 -9.30 -0.40
C HIS A 79 21.90 -8.75 0.63
N ILE A 80 20.86 -8.03 0.19
CA ILE A 80 19.80 -7.55 1.08
C ILE A 80 18.88 -8.71 1.45
N ARG A 81 18.55 -9.56 0.48
CA ARG A 81 17.68 -10.72 0.70
C ARG A 81 18.26 -11.65 1.77
N ASP A 82 19.55 -11.95 1.70
CA ASP A 82 20.25 -12.78 2.67
C ASP A 82 20.24 -12.18 4.07
N GLU A 83 20.47 -10.87 4.19
CA GLU A 83 20.46 -10.16 5.47
C GLU A 83 19.05 -10.12 6.10
N VAL A 84 18.01 -9.97 5.28
CA VAL A 84 16.60 -10.05 5.73
C VAL A 84 16.30 -11.46 6.25
N TYR A 85 16.69 -12.53 5.55
CA TYR A 85 16.50 -13.90 6.04
C TYR A 85 17.29 -14.19 7.32
N ALA A 86 18.49 -13.63 7.47
CA ALA A 86 19.27 -13.73 8.68
C ALA A 86 18.53 -13.04 9.84
N THR A 87 18.03 -11.83 9.60
CA THR A 87 17.29 -11.03 10.58
C THR A 87 16.03 -11.73 11.10
N VAL A 88 15.25 -12.36 10.22
CA VAL A 88 14.03 -13.11 10.60
C VAL A 88 14.33 -14.29 11.53
N LYS A 89 15.53 -14.86 11.49
CA LYS A 89 15.93 -15.98 12.37
C LYS A 89 16.38 -15.53 13.77
N ILE A 90 16.66 -14.25 13.97
CA ILE A 90 17.17 -13.73 15.24
C ILE A 90 16.04 -13.65 16.27
N SER A 91 16.20 -14.32 17.41
CA SER A 91 15.24 -14.30 18.52
C SER A 91 15.39 -13.09 19.45
N SER A 92 16.61 -12.54 19.58
CA SER A 92 16.89 -11.41 20.48
C SER A 92 16.44 -10.08 19.86
N ASN A 93 15.57 -9.36 20.57
CA ASN A 93 15.06 -8.05 20.15
C ASN A 93 16.17 -7.01 19.91
N ILE A 94 17.25 -7.05 20.70
CA ILE A 94 18.37 -6.11 20.55
C ILE A 94 19.18 -6.44 19.30
N ALA A 95 19.47 -7.72 19.07
CA ALA A 95 20.21 -8.16 17.90
C ALA A 95 19.39 -7.92 16.61
N ARG A 96 18.07 -8.18 16.65
CA ARG A 96 17.15 -7.90 15.54
C ARG A 96 17.10 -6.41 15.21
N LYS A 97 17.00 -5.51 16.21
CA LYS A 97 17.05 -4.06 15.96
C LYS A 97 18.36 -3.61 15.32
N ARG A 98 19.50 -4.25 15.67
CA ARG A 98 20.79 -3.95 15.05
C ARG A 98 20.83 -4.43 13.60
N SER A 99 20.34 -5.63 13.30
CA SER A 99 20.31 -6.15 11.93
C SER A 99 19.33 -5.38 11.04
N GLU A 100 18.16 -4.97 11.56
CA GLU A 100 17.26 -4.02 10.90
C GLU A 100 17.99 -2.69 10.58
N GLY A 101 18.83 -2.20 11.49
CA GLY A 101 19.66 -1.01 11.25
C GLY A 101 20.68 -1.19 10.12
N LEU A 102 21.27 -2.39 9.99
CA LEU A 102 22.18 -2.73 8.88
C LEU A 102 21.44 -2.79 7.55
N ILE A 103 20.28 -3.43 7.50
CA ILE A 103 19.43 -3.49 6.29
C ILE A 103 19.01 -2.08 5.87
N THR A 104 18.60 -1.24 6.83
CA THR A 104 18.26 0.18 6.57
C THR A 104 19.44 0.92 5.95
N LYS A 105 20.67 0.63 6.40
CA LYS A 105 21.90 1.21 5.83
C LYS A 105 22.16 0.72 4.41
N TYR A 106 21.93 -0.55 4.12
CA TYR A 106 22.05 -1.09 2.75
C TYR A 106 21.02 -0.49 1.80
N LEU A 107 19.75 -0.42 2.20
CA LEU A 107 18.68 0.19 1.40
C LEU A 107 18.95 1.67 1.07
N ARG A 108 19.54 2.41 2.01
CA ARG A 108 19.98 3.80 1.75
C ARG A 108 21.16 3.90 0.79
N GLY A 109 21.94 2.83 0.67
CA GLY A 109 23.14 2.76 -0.18
C GLY A 109 22.84 2.34 -1.61
N LEU A 110 21.67 1.75 -1.87
CA LEU A 110 21.21 1.40 -3.21
C LEU A 110 20.81 2.65 -4.02
N ASP A 111 20.83 2.47 -5.34
CA ASP A 111 20.33 3.44 -6.31
C ASP A 111 18.81 3.38 -6.41
N ASP A 112 18.24 4.43 -6.98
CA ASP A 112 16.80 4.66 -6.92
C ASP A 112 16.00 3.60 -7.69
N ASP A 113 16.55 3.17 -8.83
CA ASP A 113 16.03 2.13 -9.69
C ASP A 113 15.98 0.75 -9.01
N GLU A 114 16.85 0.50 -8.02
CA GLU A 114 16.87 -0.77 -7.28
C GLU A 114 15.96 -0.74 -6.06
N VAL A 115 15.79 0.43 -5.44
CA VAL A 115 14.94 0.61 -4.25
C VAL A 115 13.47 0.69 -4.64
N LEU A 116 13.13 1.42 -5.69
CA LEU A 116 11.75 1.69 -6.07
C LEU A 116 10.91 0.42 -6.28
N PRO A 117 11.40 -0.64 -6.95
CA PRO A 117 10.69 -1.91 -7.07
C PRO A 117 10.41 -2.58 -5.72
N ILE A 118 11.32 -2.44 -4.75
CA ILE A 118 11.16 -2.99 -3.40
C ILE A 118 10.05 -2.25 -2.66
N GLN A 119 10.02 -0.91 -2.72
CA GLN A 119 8.99 -0.11 -2.06
C GLN A 119 7.61 -0.43 -2.63
N ARG A 120 7.48 -0.41 -3.96
CA ARG A 120 6.23 -0.74 -4.65
C ARG A 120 5.73 -2.14 -4.30
N ALA A 121 6.62 -3.14 -4.28
CA ALA A 121 6.24 -4.49 -3.91
C ALA A 121 5.74 -4.60 -2.47
N VAL A 122 6.33 -3.84 -1.55
CA VAL A 122 5.90 -3.77 -0.14
C VAL A 122 4.55 -3.06 -0.01
N GLU A 123 4.37 -1.92 -0.68
CA GLU A 123 3.10 -1.17 -0.70
C GLU A 123 1.95 -1.99 -1.28
N ASN A 124 2.20 -2.71 -2.38
CA ASN A 124 1.23 -3.64 -2.96
C ASN A 124 0.83 -4.73 -1.96
N LEU A 125 1.80 -5.24 -1.19
CA LEU A 125 1.50 -6.24 -0.18
C LEU A 125 0.65 -5.67 0.98
N GLN A 126 0.96 -4.45 1.43
CA GLN A 126 0.21 -3.76 2.48
C GLN A 126 -1.21 -3.39 2.06
N SER A 127 -1.38 -2.94 0.81
CA SER A 127 -2.67 -2.61 0.22
C SER A 127 -3.54 -3.84 -0.05
N GLY A 128 -3.04 -5.06 0.21
CA GLY A 128 -3.77 -6.31 -0.01
C GLY A 128 -3.94 -6.66 -1.49
N VAL A 129 -3.17 -5.99 -2.35
CA VAL A 129 -3.11 -6.17 -3.80
C VAL A 129 -2.46 -7.53 -4.12
N GLY A 130 -1.62 -8.04 -3.23
CA GLY A 130 -0.93 -9.30 -3.40
C GLY A 130 0.37 -9.12 -4.19
N LEU A 131 1.20 -10.16 -4.16
CA LEU A 131 2.54 -10.14 -4.73
C LEU A 131 2.53 -10.72 -6.16
N LEU A 132 1.70 -10.16 -7.02
CA LEU A 132 1.84 -10.34 -8.47
C LEU A 132 2.52 -9.08 -9.00
N SER A 133 3.49 -9.29 -9.90
CA SER A 133 4.28 -8.28 -10.60
C SER A 133 3.44 -7.52 -11.62
N VAL A 134 2.31 -6.98 -11.18
CA VAL A 134 1.41 -6.22 -12.03
C VAL A 134 2.04 -4.86 -12.27
N THR A 135 2.16 -4.44 -13.53
CA THR A 135 2.67 -3.11 -13.89
C THR A 135 1.75 -2.04 -13.29
N PRO A 136 2.27 -0.86 -12.92
CA PRO A 136 1.45 0.18 -12.29
C PRO A 136 0.25 0.58 -13.16
N GLU A 137 0.43 0.65 -14.49
CA GLU A 137 -0.63 0.92 -15.47
C GLU A 137 -1.81 -0.07 -15.38
N VAL A 138 -1.51 -1.35 -15.19
CA VAL A 138 -2.51 -2.41 -15.09
C VAL A 138 -3.28 -2.33 -13.78
N GLU A 139 -2.63 -1.93 -12.68
CA GLU A 139 -3.30 -1.69 -11.39
C GLU A 139 -4.20 -0.45 -11.44
N GLU A 140 -3.73 0.64 -12.05
CA GLU A 140 -4.51 1.87 -12.23
C GLU A 140 -5.74 1.60 -13.09
N ALA A 141 -5.58 0.90 -14.21
CA ALA A 141 -6.68 0.48 -15.07
C ALA A 141 -7.67 -0.42 -14.33
N ALA A 142 -7.20 -1.45 -13.61
CA ALA A 142 -8.07 -2.35 -12.86
C ALA A 142 -8.82 -1.64 -11.72
N THR A 143 -8.18 -0.70 -11.04
CA THR A 143 -8.79 0.08 -9.95
C THR A 143 -9.83 1.05 -10.50
N ARG A 144 -9.51 1.74 -11.60
CA ARG A 144 -10.44 2.62 -12.33
C ARG A 144 -11.66 1.84 -12.81
N TRP A 145 -11.45 0.69 -13.48
CA TRP A 145 -12.56 -0.15 -13.95
C TRP A 145 -13.43 -0.65 -12.80
N ARG A 146 -12.84 -1.03 -11.66
CA ARG A 146 -13.61 -1.42 -10.47
C ARG A 146 -14.53 -0.28 -10.01
N GLU A 147 -14.02 0.94 -9.94
CA GLU A 147 -14.80 2.09 -9.47
C GLU A 147 -15.94 2.43 -10.42
N LEU A 148 -15.67 2.46 -11.72
CA LEU A 148 -16.67 2.72 -12.76
C LEU A 148 -17.73 1.62 -12.81
N LEU A 149 -17.33 0.34 -12.72
CA LEU A 149 -18.26 -0.79 -12.66
C LEU A 149 -19.14 -0.73 -11.40
N MET A 150 -18.56 -0.39 -10.24
CA MET A 150 -19.35 -0.22 -9.02
C MET A 150 -20.25 1.02 -9.07
N ALA A 151 -19.91 2.04 -9.86
CA ALA A 151 -20.78 3.19 -10.14
C ALA A 151 -21.90 2.89 -11.15
N GLY A 152 -21.89 1.70 -11.77
CA GLY A 152 -22.89 1.27 -12.74
C GLY A 152 -22.64 1.78 -14.17
N ASP A 153 -21.41 2.15 -14.49
CA ASP A 153 -21.07 2.59 -15.84
C ASP A 153 -21.13 1.44 -16.85
N LYS A 154 -22.06 1.56 -17.81
CA LYS A 154 -22.32 0.57 -18.86
C LYS A 154 -21.26 0.61 -19.96
N GLU A 155 -20.60 1.74 -20.17
CA GLU A 155 -19.58 1.90 -21.19
C GLU A 155 -18.32 1.12 -20.81
N THR A 156 -17.81 1.32 -19.59
CA THR A 156 -16.70 0.52 -19.04
C THR A 156 -17.05 -0.97 -18.99
N GLN A 157 -18.29 -1.32 -18.65
CA GLN A 157 -18.73 -2.72 -18.66
C GLN A 157 -18.64 -3.35 -20.05
N SER A 158 -19.05 -2.61 -21.09
CA SER A 158 -18.99 -3.09 -22.48
C SER A 158 -17.54 -3.23 -22.94
N ALA A 159 -16.69 -2.23 -22.68
CA ALA A 159 -15.27 -2.26 -23.02
C ALA A 159 -14.53 -3.45 -22.39
N VAL A 160 -14.75 -3.69 -21.09
CA VAL A 160 -14.16 -4.85 -20.37
C VAL A 160 -14.66 -6.17 -20.96
N PHE A 161 -15.94 -6.25 -21.33
CA PHE A 161 -16.51 -7.46 -21.92
C PHE A 161 -16.04 -7.72 -23.35
N GLU A 162 -15.84 -6.69 -24.16
CA GLU A 162 -15.24 -6.79 -25.50
C GLU A 162 -13.80 -7.32 -25.41
N LEU A 163 -12.99 -6.77 -24.52
CA LEU A 163 -11.65 -7.27 -24.20
C LEU A 163 -11.67 -8.75 -23.79
N MET A 164 -12.67 -9.14 -22.99
CA MET A 164 -12.88 -10.53 -22.60
C MET A 164 -13.23 -11.44 -23.78
N GLN A 165 -13.85 -10.92 -24.85
CA GLN A 165 -14.20 -11.69 -26.06
C GLN A 165 -12.98 -11.99 -26.94
N GLN A 166 -11.95 -11.15 -26.86
CA GLN A 166 -10.75 -11.27 -27.69
C GLN A 166 -9.79 -12.36 -27.21
N SER A 167 -10.10 -13.08 -26.14
CA SER A 167 -9.31 -14.21 -25.66
C SER A 167 -10.21 -15.24 -25.00
N ASP A 168 -10.05 -16.51 -25.38
CA ASP A 168 -10.98 -17.59 -25.02
C ASP A 168 -10.51 -18.41 -23.79
N SER A 169 -9.46 -17.98 -23.09
CA SER A 169 -8.80 -18.75 -22.02
C SER A 169 -9.03 -18.19 -20.61
N TRP A 170 -10.21 -17.67 -20.31
CA TRP A 170 -10.53 -17.13 -18.98
C TRP A 170 -10.99 -18.23 -18.02
N LYS A 171 -10.62 -18.09 -16.74
CA LYS A 171 -11.08 -18.98 -15.65
C LYS A 171 -12.45 -18.58 -15.07
N PHE A 172 -13.08 -17.55 -15.63
CA PHE A 172 -14.30 -16.95 -15.14
C PHE A 172 -15.14 -16.43 -16.31
N THR A 173 -16.45 -16.27 -16.10
CA THR A 173 -17.42 -15.88 -17.14
C THR A 173 -17.91 -14.43 -16.98
N ARG A 174 -18.54 -13.88 -18.03
CA ARG A 174 -19.12 -12.51 -17.99
C ARG A 174 -20.20 -12.37 -16.92
N GLN A 175 -20.98 -13.44 -16.73
CA GLN A 175 -22.04 -13.48 -15.73
C GLN A 175 -21.47 -13.47 -14.31
N GLU A 176 -20.40 -14.21 -14.06
CA GLU A 176 -19.70 -14.19 -12.77
C GLU A 176 -19.13 -12.80 -12.45
N LEU A 177 -18.55 -12.10 -13.44
CA LEU A 177 -18.08 -10.73 -13.24
C LEU A 177 -19.23 -9.78 -12.89
N GLY A 178 -20.36 -9.89 -13.59
CA GLY A 178 -21.57 -9.10 -13.30
C GLY A 178 -22.11 -9.36 -11.89
N GLN A 179 -22.20 -10.63 -11.47
CA GLN A 179 -22.61 -11.01 -10.11
C GLN A 179 -21.64 -10.48 -9.03
N LEU A 180 -20.33 -10.47 -9.34
CA LEU A 180 -19.33 -9.88 -8.47
C LEU A 180 -19.50 -8.37 -8.31
N VAL A 181 -19.87 -7.64 -9.37
CA VAL A 181 -20.18 -6.21 -9.29
C VAL A 181 -21.40 -5.97 -8.40
N THR A 182 -22.49 -6.72 -8.59
CA THR A 182 -23.71 -6.58 -7.77
C THR A 182 -23.46 -6.92 -6.29
N SER A 183 -22.68 -7.97 -6.01
CA SER A 183 -22.32 -8.31 -4.63
C SER A 183 -21.35 -7.30 -4.01
N ALA A 184 -20.44 -6.72 -4.79
CA ALA A 184 -19.53 -5.68 -4.36
C ALA A 184 -20.24 -4.37 -4.02
N THR A 185 -21.20 -3.93 -4.84
CA THR A 185 -22.00 -2.72 -4.55
C THR A 185 -22.88 -2.92 -3.31
N ARG A 186 -23.45 -4.12 -3.13
CA ARG A 186 -24.18 -4.48 -1.91
C ARG A 186 -23.28 -4.47 -0.67
N GLU A 187 -22.12 -5.13 -0.72
CA GLU A 187 -21.16 -5.16 0.39
C GLU A 187 -20.65 -3.75 0.74
N LYS A 188 -20.45 -2.89 -0.27
CA LYS A 188 -20.08 -1.47 -0.06
C LYS A 188 -21.22 -0.71 0.63
N GLY A 189 -22.45 -0.85 0.15
CA GLY A 189 -23.63 -0.24 0.77
C GLY A 189 -23.84 -0.68 2.22
N GLU A 190 -23.67 -1.97 2.52
CA GLU A 190 -23.71 -2.50 3.89
C GLU A 190 -22.58 -1.92 4.76
N ALA A 191 -21.36 -1.81 4.23
CA ALA A 191 -20.23 -1.22 4.95
C ALA A 191 -20.41 0.29 5.21
N ASP A 192 -20.96 1.02 4.24
CA ASP A 192 -21.29 2.44 4.37
C ASP A 192 -22.42 2.65 5.39
N ALA A 193 -23.44 1.79 5.40
CA ALA A 193 -24.52 1.83 6.39
C ALA A 193 -24.01 1.53 7.81
N VAL A 194 -23.10 0.57 7.98
CA VAL A 194 -22.47 0.29 9.28
C VAL A 194 -21.59 1.46 9.74
N ARG A 195 -20.86 2.10 8.81
CA ARG A 195 -20.07 3.32 9.12
C ARG A 195 -20.97 4.49 9.50
N ALA A 196 -22.07 4.71 8.78
CA ALA A 196 -23.04 5.75 9.08
C ALA A 196 -23.72 5.50 10.44
N GLY A 197 -24.12 4.26 10.73
CA GLY A 197 -24.68 3.87 12.03
C GLY A 197 -23.68 4.04 13.19
N ALA A 198 -22.40 3.72 12.96
CA ALA A 198 -21.35 3.95 13.96
C ALA A 198 -21.04 5.44 14.17
N ALA A 199 -21.09 6.25 13.11
CA ALA A 199 -20.94 7.70 13.18
C ALA A 199 -22.11 8.34 13.94
N ALA A 200 -23.35 7.97 13.61
CA ALA A 200 -24.55 8.43 14.30
C ALA A 200 -24.57 7.98 15.77
N ALA A 201 -24.11 6.76 16.08
CA ALA A 201 -23.99 6.30 17.46
C ALA A 201 -22.92 7.06 18.24
N LYS A 202 -21.81 7.44 17.60
CA LYS A 202 -20.76 8.29 18.20
C LYS A 202 -21.30 9.70 18.47
N GLU A 203 -21.99 10.29 17.49
CA GLU A 203 -22.60 11.61 17.60
C GLU A 203 -23.70 11.64 18.69
N ALA A 204 -24.52 10.60 18.80
CA ALA A 204 -25.49 10.45 19.89
C ALA A 204 -24.81 10.31 21.27
N LEU A 205 -23.65 9.65 21.34
CA LEU A 205 -22.84 9.55 22.57
C LEU A 205 -22.19 10.88 22.95
N GLU A 206 -21.73 11.65 21.96
CA GLU A 206 -21.19 13.00 22.14
C GLU A 206 -22.30 14.00 22.54
N ALA A 207 -23.50 13.91 21.95
CA ALA A 207 -24.65 14.76 22.28
C ALA A 207 -25.30 14.43 23.64
N ALA A 208 -25.22 13.17 24.09
CA ALA A 208 -25.69 12.76 25.42
C ALA A 208 -24.68 13.04 26.54
N ALA A 209 -23.51 13.60 26.24
CA ALA A 209 -22.56 14.06 27.25
C ALA A 209 -23.06 15.36 27.89
N THR A 210 -23.68 15.24 29.06
CA THR A 210 -24.19 16.37 29.83
C THR A 210 -23.03 17.28 30.30
N VAL A 211 -23.03 18.54 29.87
CA VAL A 211 -22.16 19.58 30.43
C VAL A 211 -22.75 20.04 31.76
N MET A 212 -22.01 19.86 32.86
CA MET A 212 -22.38 20.42 34.16
C MET A 212 -21.98 21.90 34.24
N ALA A 213 -22.66 22.68 35.10
CA ALA A 213 -22.53 24.14 35.21
C ALA A 213 -21.14 24.67 35.61
N ASP A 214 -20.19 23.79 35.95
CA ASP A 214 -18.82 24.12 36.39
C ASP A 214 -17.75 23.77 35.32
N GLY A 215 -18.16 23.63 34.05
CA GLY A 215 -17.26 23.46 32.90
C GLY A 215 -16.54 22.11 32.79
N THR A 216 -16.78 21.18 33.71
CA THR A 216 -16.17 19.84 33.69
C THR A 216 -17.06 18.82 32.97
N VAL A 217 -16.52 18.24 31.90
CA VAL A 217 -17.16 17.15 31.14
C VAL A 217 -16.80 15.83 31.81
N VAL A 218 -17.78 15.18 32.45
CA VAL A 218 -17.60 13.84 33.04
C VAL A 218 -18.21 12.81 32.08
N PRO A 219 -17.41 11.94 31.44
CA PRO A 219 -17.96 10.89 30.59
C PRO A 219 -18.73 9.87 31.44
N SER A 220 -20.01 9.67 31.11
CA SER A 220 -20.88 8.70 31.80
C SER A 220 -20.33 7.28 31.66
N ALA A 221 -20.01 6.67 32.79
CA ALA A 221 -19.47 5.32 32.88
C ALA A 221 -20.55 4.28 32.57
N LYS A 222 -20.70 3.93 31.29
CA LYS A 222 -21.31 2.65 30.88
C LYS A 222 -20.29 1.81 30.16
N GLY A 223 -20.00 0.65 30.75
CA GLY A 223 -18.93 -0.27 30.40
C GLY A 223 -18.85 -0.59 28.90
N GLY A 224 -17.64 -0.46 28.35
CA GLY A 224 -17.33 -0.84 26.99
C GLY A 224 -17.47 -2.35 26.81
N THR A 225 -18.49 -2.78 26.08
CA THR A 225 -18.54 -4.14 25.54
C THR A 225 -17.44 -4.25 24.49
N THR A 226 -16.42 -5.04 24.77
CA THR A 226 -15.39 -5.46 23.80
C THR A 226 -15.97 -6.47 22.82
N GLY A 227 -17.02 -6.06 22.09
CA GLY A 227 -17.43 -6.76 20.88
C GLY A 227 -16.31 -6.62 19.86
N LYS A 228 -15.77 -7.75 19.39
CA LYS A 228 -14.81 -7.80 18.27
C LYS A 228 -15.31 -6.88 17.15
N ARG A 229 -14.71 -5.69 17.02
CA ARG A 229 -14.90 -4.83 15.85
C ARG A 229 -14.40 -5.62 14.65
N LYS A 230 -15.31 -6.25 13.89
CA LYS A 230 -14.98 -6.75 12.55
C LYS A 230 -14.44 -5.54 11.80
N LYS A 231 -13.13 -5.51 11.52
CA LYS A 231 -12.53 -4.48 10.67
C LYS A 231 -13.36 -4.45 9.37
N ALA A 232 -13.99 -3.32 9.09
CA ALA A 232 -14.67 -3.04 7.83
C ALA A 232 -13.61 -2.87 6.73
N GLY A 233 -12.88 -3.93 6.42
CA GLY A 233 -12.07 -4.00 5.22
C GLY A 233 -12.96 -4.20 4.00
N ALA A 234 -12.43 -3.90 2.82
CA ALA A 234 -13.08 -4.21 1.55
C ALA A 234 -13.59 -5.67 1.56
N GLY A 235 -14.87 -5.85 1.24
CA GLY A 235 -15.57 -7.13 1.33
C GLY A 235 -14.99 -8.19 0.39
N LYS A 236 -15.35 -9.46 0.60
CA LYS A 236 -14.71 -10.58 -0.11
C LYS A 236 -14.95 -10.47 -1.62
N SER A 237 -16.13 -10.03 -2.04
CA SER A 237 -16.50 -9.84 -3.44
C SER A 237 -15.68 -8.73 -4.12
N THR A 238 -15.41 -7.62 -3.42
CA THR A 238 -14.63 -6.50 -3.96
C THR A 238 -13.18 -6.91 -4.28
N LYS A 239 -12.59 -7.78 -3.45
CA LYS A 239 -11.24 -8.30 -3.65
C LYS A 239 -11.17 -9.29 -4.81
N THR A 240 -12.18 -10.15 -4.95
CA THR A 240 -12.24 -11.10 -6.07
C THR A 240 -12.51 -10.41 -7.39
N LEU A 241 -13.38 -9.40 -7.42
CA LEU A 241 -13.63 -8.56 -8.60
C LEU A 241 -12.33 -7.93 -9.10
N LEU A 242 -11.59 -7.30 -8.19
CA LEU A 242 -10.35 -6.60 -8.53
C LEU A 242 -9.25 -7.58 -9.01
N LYS A 243 -9.20 -8.81 -8.49
CA LYS A 243 -8.32 -9.85 -9.03
C LYS A 243 -8.66 -10.23 -10.47
N HIS A 244 -9.94 -10.34 -10.82
CA HIS A 244 -10.36 -10.64 -12.19
C HIS A 244 -10.05 -9.48 -13.14
N LEU A 245 -10.32 -8.24 -12.72
CA LEU A 245 -10.02 -7.05 -13.52
C LEU A 245 -8.53 -6.88 -13.81
N ARG A 246 -7.65 -7.20 -12.84
CA ARG A 246 -6.20 -7.23 -13.09
C ARG A 246 -5.83 -8.25 -14.16
N SER A 247 -6.39 -9.46 -14.10
CA SER A 247 -6.11 -10.47 -15.12
C SER A 247 -6.54 -10.00 -16.51
N ILE A 248 -7.61 -9.20 -16.62
CA ILE A 248 -8.05 -8.61 -17.89
C ILE A 248 -7.09 -7.49 -18.32
N ALA A 249 -6.73 -6.61 -17.39
CA ALA A 249 -5.82 -5.49 -17.66
C ALA A 249 -4.40 -5.97 -18.02
N GLU A 250 -3.89 -7.05 -17.44
CA GLU A 250 -2.60 -7.66 -17.82
C GLU A 250 -2.59 -8.09 -19.29
N VAL A 251 -3.67 -8.71 -19.75
CA VAL A 251 -3.83 -9.11 -21.16
C VAL A 251 -3.97 -7.89 -22.07
N ALA A 252 -4.65 -6.84 -21.60
CA ALA A 252 -4.78 -5.58 -22.35
C ALA A 252 -3.41 -4.87 -22.50
N SER A 253 -2.62 -4.78 -21.43
CA SER A 253 -1.26 -4.21 -21.46
C SER A 253 -0.35 -5.02 -22.39
N GLY A 254 -0.38 -6.35 -22.31
CA GLY A 254 0.40 -7.21 -23.20
C GLY A 254 0.03 -7.09 -24.69
N LYS A 255 -1.14 -6.53 -25.01
CA LYS A 255 -1.61 -6.23 -26.37
C LYS A 255 -1.45 -4.75 -26.76
N GLY A 256 -0.98 -3.88 -25.88
CA GLY A 256 -0.86 -2.44 -26.11
C GLY A 256 -2.20 -1.71 -26.19
N LEU A 257 -3.23 -2.21 -25.48
CA LEU A 257 -4.59 -1.65 -25.45
C LEU A 257 -4.87 -0.79 -24.21
N LEU A 258 -3.84 -0.54 -23.38
CA LEU A 258 -3.89 0.32 -22.20
C LEU A 258 -3.10 1.60 -22.42
#